data_AF-A0A3R6GAT0-F1
#
_entry.id   AF-A0A3R6GAT0-F1
#
_cell.length_a   1.000
_cell.length_b   1.000
_cell.length_c   1.000
_cell.angle_alpha   90.00
_cell.angle_beta   90.00
_cell.angle_gamma   90.00
#
_symmetry.space_group_name_H-M   'P 1'
#
loop_
_entity.id
_entity.type
_entity.pdbx_description
1 polymer ?
#
loop_
_entity_poly.entity_id
_entity_poly.type
_entity_poly.pdbx_seq_one_letter_code
_entity_poly.pdbx_strand_id
1 'polypeptide(L)'
;MKKYIGTKVVNATPAWRVDGKVYLKDDAVPKSMNREDGYKVVYEGGYESWSPKDVFEKAYREVGSVNFGGAIDLLKAGLAVRRKGWNGKGLFIVKQVPSHITGDIIPNMQSLPQSAKIILMNRENPHIDYTNQMLIINPDGRADSWVPSVSDVFAEDWEVVTE
;
A
#
# COMPACT_ATOMS: atom_id res chain seq x y z
N MET A 1 -6.11 -28.59 15.25
CA MET A 1 -6.59 -27.71 14.16
C MET A 1 -5.38 -27.06 13.47
N LYS A 2 -5.36 -26.95 12.14
CA LYS A 2 -4.30 -26.24 11.39
C LYS A 2 -4.81 -24.85 11.00
N LYS A 3 -3.91 -23.86 10.90
CA LYS A 3 -4.23 -22.48 10.49
C LYS A 3 -3.78 -22.26 9.05
N TYR A 4 -4.58 -21.55 8.25
CA TYR A 4 -4.29 -21.22 6.86
C TYR A 4 -4.54 -19.73 6.63
N ILE A 5 -3.74 -19.11 5.77
CA ILE A 5 -3.90 -17.72 5.32
C ILE A 5 -4.14 -17.79 3.81
N GLY A 6 -5.10 -17.01 3.31
CA GLY A 6 -5.37 -16.88 1.89
C GLY A 6 -5.69 -15.45 1.53
N THR A 7 -5.35 -15.05 0.31
CA THR A 7 -5.71 -13.77 -0.30
C THR A 7 -6.66 -14.04 -1.46
N LYS A 8 -7.69 -13.21 -1.62
CA LYS A 8 -8.70 -13.35 -2.67
C LYS A 8 -9.28 -11.99 -3.04
N VAL A 9 -9.59 -11.81 -4.32
CA VAL A 9 -10.44 -10.71 -4.80
C VAL A 9 -11.85 -11.26 -4.90
N VAL A 10 -12.82 -10.50 -4.40
CA VAL A 10 -14.24 -10.86 -4.43
C VAL A 10 -15.04 -9.66 -4.91
N ASN A 11 -16.17 -9.93 -5.57
CA ASN A 11 -17.20 -8.94 -5.77
C ASN A 11 -18.16 -9.01 -4.57
N ALA A 12 -18.60 -7.87 -4.06
CA ALA A 12 -19.53 -7.83 -2.95
C ALA A 12 -20.59 -6.75 -3.16
N THR A 13 -21.83 -7.08 -2.81
CA THR A 13 -22.97 -6.17 -2.89
C THR A 13 -23.67 -6.13 -1.53
N PRO A 14 -23.98 -4.94 -0.98
CA PRO A 14 -24.76 -4.83 0.24
C PRO A 14 -26.07 -5.61 0.14
N ALA A 15 -26.37 -6.41 1.15
CA ALA A 15 -27.51 -7.31 1.16
C ALA A 15 -28.06 -7.51 2.57
N TRP A 16 -29.28 -8.03 2.66
CA TRP A 16 -29.85 -8.54 3.91
C TRP A 16 -29.91 -10.06 3.88
N ARG A 17 -29.73 -10.68 5.03
CA ARG A 17 -30.19 -12.05 5.27
C ARG A 17 -31.46 -11.99 6.10
N VAL A 18 -32.54 -12.55 5.56
CA VAL A 18 -33.84 -12.64 6.23
C VAL A 18 -34.26 -14.10 6.24
N ASP A 19 -34.42 -14.65 7.44
CA ASP A 19 -34.83 -16.05 7.66
C ASP A 19 -34.00 -17.05 6.82
N GLY A 20 -32.68 -16.83 6.75
CA GLY A 20 -31.72 -17.69 6.05
C GLY A 20 -31.58 -17.45 4.54
N LYS A 21 -32.40 -16.57 3.93
CA LYS A 21 -32.29 -16.20 2.51
C LYS A 21 -31.67 -14.82 2.32
N VAL A 22 -30.88 -14.66 1.26
CA VAL A 22 -30.18 -13.41 0.94
C VAL A 22 -31.00 -12.60 -0.07
N TYR A 23 -31.17 -11.31 0.22
CA TYR A 23 -31.86 -10.34 -0.64
C TYR A 23 -30.97 -9.11 -0.82
N LEU A 24 -30.89 -8.54 -2.03
CA LEU A 24 -30.19 -7.28 -2.21
C LEU A 24 -30.99 -6.14 -1.56
N LYS A 25 -30.31 -5.05 -1.19
CA LYS A 25 -31.00 -3.94 -0.50
C LYS A 25 -32.06 -3.23 -1.36
N ASP A 26 -31.98 -3.38 -2.68
CA ASP A 26 -32.93 -2.79 -3.64
C ASP A 26 -34.11 -3.72 -3.96
N ASP A 27 -34.10 -4.98 -3.49
CA ASP A 27 -35.15 -5.96 -3.78
C ASP A 27 -36.37 -5.80 -2.83
N ALA A 28 -37.51 -6.32 -3.27
CA ALA A 28 -38.66 -6.50 -2.38
C ALA A 28 -38.36 -7.59 -1.34
N VAL A 29 -38.36 -7.23 -0.05
CA VAL A 29 -38.00 -8.13 1.05
C VAL A 29 -39.19 -8.38 1.98
N PRO A 30 -39.42 -9.62 2.46
CA PRO A 30 -40.47 -9.92 3.42
C PRO A 30 -40.39 -9.06 4.69
N LYS A 31 -41.53 -8.64 5.24
CA LYS A 31 -41.60 -8.03 6.57
C LYS A 31 -41.27 -9.08 7.62
N SER A 32 -40.07 -9.03 8.18
CA SER A 32 -39.58 -9.91 9.24
C SER A 32 -38.75 -9.10 10.24
N MET A 33 -38.77 -9.50 11.52
CA MET A 33 -37.90 -8.93 12.54
C MET A 33 -36.47 -9.51 12.50
N ASN A 34 -36.28 -10.68 11.88
CA ASN A 34 -35.00 -11.38 11.82
C ASN A 34 -34.20 -10.96 10.59
N ARG A 35 -33.75 -9.71 10.58
CA ARG A 35 -33.00 -9.13 9.47
C ARG A 35 -31.55 -8.85 9.89
N GLU A 36 -30.62 -9.47 9.17
CA GLU A 36 -29.19 -9.30 9.39
C GLU A 36 -28.57 -8.49 8.24
N ASP A 37 -27.76 -7.49 8.58
CA ASP A 37 -27.03 -6.68 7.59
C ASP A 37 -25.73 -7.37 7.18
N GLY A 38 -25.41 -7.33 5.89
CA GLY A 38 -24.19 -7.94 5.38
C GLY A 38 -24.00 -7.75 3.89
N TYR A 39 -23.27 -8.70 3.31
CA TYR A 39 -22.90 -8.67 1.90
C TYR A 39 -23.18 -10.02 1.25
N LYS A 40 -23.74 -9.97 0.03
CA LYS A 40 -23.64 -11.07 -0.91
C LYS A 40 -22.23 -11.00 -1.52
N VAL A 41 -21.45 -12.06 -1.37
CA VAL A 41 -20.04 -12.14 -1.80
C VAL A 41 -19.93 -13.16 -2.93
N VAL A 42 -19.39 -12.75 -4.07
CA VAL A 42 -19.18 -13.59 -5.25
C VAL A 42 -17.68 -13.70 -5.51
N TYR A 43 -17.20 -14.93 -5.57
CA TYR A 43 -15.80 -15.29 -5.79
C TYR A 43 -15.53 -15.50 -7.28
N GLU A 44 -14.24 -15.53 -7.64
CA GLU A 44 -13.81 -16.01 -8.94
C GLU A 44 -14.40 -17.40 -9.24
N GLY A 45 -14.90 -17.61 -10.46
CA GLY A 45 -15.61 -18.83 -10.84
C GLY A 45 -17.09 -18.88 -10.42
N GLY A 46 -17.63 -17.81 -9.83
CA GLY A 46 -19.07 -17.67 -9.58
C GLY A 46 -19.57 -18.31 -8.28
N TYR A 47 -18.68 -18.80 -7.42
CA TYR A 47 -19.08 -19.27 -6.09
C TYR A 47 -19.64 -18.11 -5.25
N GLU A 48 -20.83 -18.28 -4.68
CA GLU A 48 -21.50 -17.25 -3.87
C GLU A 48 -21.51 -17.63 -2.39
N SER A 49 -21.37 -16.62 -1.52
CA SER A 49 -21.55 -16.75 -0.08
C SER A 49 -22.20 -15.51 0.52
N TRP A 50 -22.70 -15.63 1.75
CA TRP A 50 -23.13 -14.50 2.55
C TRP A 50 -22.12 -14.23 3.67
N SER A 51 -21.86 -12.94 3.95
CA SER A 51 -21.02 -12.53 5.06
C SER A 51 -21.73 -11.46 5.90
N PRO A 52 -21.79 -11.59 7.25
CA PRO A 52 -22.28 -10.52 8.11
C PRO A 52 -21.46 -9.25 7.92
N LYS A 53 -22.09 -8.08 8.04
CA LYS A 53 -21.45 -6.79 7.79
C LYS A 53 -20.10 -6.64 8.50
N ASP A 54 -20.09 -6.78 9.82
CA ASP A 54 -18.88 -6.61 10.63
C ASP A 54 -17.78 -7.63 10.29
N VAL A 55 -18.16 -8.83 9.83
CA VAL A 55 -17.19 -9.86 9.41
C VAL A 55 -16.62 -9.51 8.05
N PHE A 56 -17.48 -9.08 7.12
CA PHE A 56 -17.07 -8.68 5.78
C PHE A 56 -16.15 -7.46 5.82
N GLU A 57 -16.58 -6.39 6.49
CA GLU A 57 -15.83 -5.14 6.60
C GLU A 57 -14.51 -5.31 7.37
N LYS A 58 -14.39 -6.33 8.24
CA LYS A 58 -13.10 -6.70 8.85
C LYS A 58 -12.20 -7.47 7.89
N ALA A 59 -12.76 -8.39 7.10
CA ALA A 59 -12.00 -9.32 6.26
C ALA A 59 -11.67 -8.81 4.85
N TYR A 60 -12.44 -7.86 4.32
CA TYR A 60 -12.33 -7.37 2.94
C TYR A 60 -12.25 -5.84 2.91
N ARG A 61 -11.69 -5.32 1.81
CA ARG A 61 -11.60 -3.89 1.50
C ARG A 61 -11.92 -3.68 0.02
N GLU A 62 -12.43 -2.50 -0.31
CA GLU A 62 -12.65 -2.11 -1.69
C GLU A 62 -11.31 -2.03 -2.46
N VAL A 63 -11.36 -2.39 -3.74
CA VAL A 63 -10.22 -2.26 -4.64
C VAL A 63 -10.06 -0.79 -4.99
N GLY A 64 -8.96 -0.16 -4.58
CA GLY A 64 -8.70 1.26 -4.89
C GLY A 64 -7.82 1.98 -3.87
N SER A 65 -7.71 1.48 -2.64
CA SER A 65 -6.65 1.83 -1.71
C SER A 65 -5.84 0.58 -1.38
N VAL A 66 -4.52 0.66 -1.48
CA VAL A 66 -3.67 -0.51 -1.20
C VAL A 66 -3.26 -0.52 0.25
N ASN A 67 -3.10 -1.73 0.81
CA ASN A 67 -2.37 -1.87 2.07
C ASN A 67 -0.89 -1.56 1.86
N PHE A 68 -0.13 -1.49 2.95
CA PHE A 68 1.30 -1.25 2.86
C PHE A 68 2.05 -2.24 1.95
N GLY A 69 1.61 -3.51 1.88
CA GLY A 69 2.18 -4.49 0.95
C GLY A 69 2.02 -4.09 -0.52
N GLY A 70 0.82 -3.66 -0.91
CA GLY A 70 0.59 -3.13 -2.25
C GLY A 70 1.34 -1.82 -2.50
N ALA A 71 1.51 -0.97 -1.49
CA ALA A 71 2.35 0.22 -1.59
C ALA A 71 3.81 -0.15 -1.92
N ILE A 72 4.35 -1.22 -1.30
CA ILE A 72 5.68 -1.75 -1.62
C ILE A 72 5.77 -2.24 -3.07
N ASP A 73 4.74 -2.90 -3.60
CA ASP A 73 4.75 -3.38 -4.98
C ASP A 73 4.73 -2.21 -5.99
N LEU A 74 3.94 -1.17 -5.71
CA LEU A 74 3.95 0.07 -6.50
C LEU A 74 5.31 0.77 -6.45
N LEU A 75 5.92 0.86 -5.28
CA LEU A 75 7.26 1.43 -5.09
C LEU A 75 8.34 0.65 -5.85
N LYS A 76 8.26 -0.69 -5.88
CA LYS A 76 9.15 -1.53 -6.69
C LYS A 76 8.96 -1.30 -8.19
N ALA A 77 7.75 -0.98 -8.62
CA ALA A 77 7.44 -0.58 -9.99
C ALA A 77 7.91 0.85 -10.33
N GLY A 78 8.51 1.58 -9.38
CA GLY A 78 9.03 2.94 -9.57
C GLY A 78 7.97 4.03 -9.47
N LEU A 79 6.78 3.71 -8.98
CA LEU A 79 5.70 4.68 -8.81
C LEU A 79 5.87 5.48 -7.52
N ALA A 80 5.48 6.75 -7.58
CA ALA A 80 5.31 7.60 -6.41
C ALA A 80 3.99 7.24 -5.71
N VAL A 81 4.03 7.04 -4.39
CA VAL A 81 2.84 6.70 -3.60
C VAL A 81 2.73 7.58 -2.38
N ARG A 82 1.52 7.72 -1.84
CA ARG A 82 1.26 8.44 -0.59
C ARG A 82 0.10 7.81 0.15
N ARG A 83 -0.05 8.18 1.43
CA ARG A 83 -1.29 7.91 2.15
C ARG A 83 -2.31 9.02 1.90
N LYS A 84 -3.56 8.64 1.68
CA LYS A 84 -4.69 9.58 1.55
C LYS A 84 -4.87 10.45 2.81
N GLY A 85 -4.59 9.90 3.99
CA GLY A 85 -4.68 10.60 5.27
C GLY A 85 -3.49 11.51 5.62
N TRP A 86 -2.46 11.63 4.77
CA TRP A 86 -1.37 12.56 5.02
C TRP A 86 -1.83 14.02 4.87
N ASN A 87 -1.54 14.83 5.89
CA ASN A 87 -1.84 16.27 5.88
C ASN A 87 -0.84 17.02 5.00
N GLY A 88 -1.06 17.02 3.69
CA GLY A 88 -0.29 17.83 2.74
C GLY A 88 -0.52 17.41 1.30
N LYS A 89 -1.06 18.32 0.47
CA LYS A 89 -0.98 18.16 -0.99
C LYS A 89 0.49 18.20 -1.41
N GLY A 90 0.93 17.30 -2.28
CA GLY A 90 2.32 17.23 -2.75
C GLY A 90 3.29 16.41 -1.88
N LEU A 91 2.86 15.78 -0.79
CA LEU A 91 3.72 14.87 0.01
C LEU A 91 3.62 13.44 -0.53
N PHE A 92 4.75 12.83 -0.87
CA PHE A 92 4.79 11.46 -1.38
C PHE A 92 6.11 10.75 -1.09
N ILE A 93 6.12 9.43 -1.27
CA ILE A 93 7.32 8.62 -1.14
C ILE A 93 7.68 7.95 -2.46
N VAL A 94 8.97 7.70 -2.63
CA VAL A 94 9.53 6.95 -3.76
C VAL A 94 10.58 5.96 -3.26
N LYS A 95 10.71 4.85 -3.98
CA LYS A 95 11.87 3.97 -3.83
C LYS A 95 12.97 4.48 -4.74
N GLN A 96 14.13 4.78 -4.17
CA GLN A 96 15.30 5.15 -4.94
C GLN A 96 15.69 4.00 -5.88
N VAL A 97 16.04 4.36 -7.11
CA VAL A 97 16.61 3.42 -8.09
C VAL A 97 17.98 2.99 -7.58
N PRO A 98 18.23 1.67 -7.38
CA PRO A 98 19.54 1.20 -7.00
C PRO A 98 20.57 1.65 -8.03
N SER A 99 21.72 2.14 -7.57
CA SER A 99 22.76 2.66 -8.45
C SER A 99 24.15 2.36 -7.90
N HIS A 100 25.04 2.01 -8.81
CA HIS A 100 26.46 1.79 -8.55
C HIS A 100 27.22 3.03 -9.02
N ILE A 101 27.78 3.79 -8.07
CA ILE A 101 28.51 5.02 -8.36
C ILE A 101 30.00 4.76 -8.18
N THR A 102 30.75 4.88 -9.27
CA THR A 102 32.19 4.60 -9.35
C THR A 102 33.06 5.81 -8.97
N GLY A 103 34.34 5.55 -8.72
CA GLY A 103 35.33 6.55 -8.26
C GLY A 103 35.56 7.75 -9.19
N ASP A 104 35.17 7.67 -10.46
CA ASP A 104 35.19 8.81 -11.39
C ASP A 104 34.06 9.83 -11.11
N ILE A 105 32.96 9.38 -10.51
CA ILE A 105 31.80 10.23 -10.19
C ILE A 105 31.92 10.81 -8.77
N ILE A 106 32.39 10.01 -7.79
CA ILE A 106 32.43 10.36 -6.36
C ILE A 106 33.03 11.76 -6.07
N PRO A 107 34.16 12.17 -6.69
CA PRO A 107 34.76 13.49 -6.43
C PRO A 107 33.82 14.66 -6.74
N ASN A 108 32.95 14.49 -7.75
CA ASN A 108 32.08 15.54 -8.27
C ASN A 108 30.68 15.55 -7.62
N MET A 109 30.38 14.59 -6.74
CA MET A 109 29.08 14.53 -6.07
C MET A 109 28.88 15.72 -5.13
N GLN A 110 27.81 16.49 -5.32
CA GLN A 110 27.44 17.61 -4.43
C GLN A 110 26.83 17.12 -3.11
N SER A 111 26.27 15.90 -3.11
CA SER A 111 25.59 15.29 -1.97
C SER A 111 26.53 14.69 -0.91
N LEU A 112 27.85 14.70 -1.13
CA LEU A 112 28.83 14.12 -0.20
C LEU A 112 29.80 15.17 0.33
N PRO A 113 30.08 15.19 1.64
CA PRO A 113 31.10 16.06 2.20
C PRO A 113 32.50 15.60 1.77
N GLN A 114 33.44 16.54 1.72
CA GLN A 114 34.81 16.27 1.24
C GLN A 114 35.52 15.16 2.04
N SER A 115 35.31 15.10 3.35
CA SER A 115 35.89 14.06 4.21
C SER A 115 35.43 12.65 3.81
N ALA A 116 34.15 12.47 3.49
CA ALA A 116 33.61 11.18 3.05
C ALA A 116 34.18 10.78 1.68
N LYS A 117 34.32 11.73 0.76
CA LYS A 117 34.95 11.50 -0.55
C LYS A 117 36.38 10.96 -0.39
N ILE A 118 37.19 11.61 0.46
CA ILE A 118 38.58 11.18 0.71
C ILE A 118 38.62 9.73 1.22
N ILE A 119 37.78 9.38 2.21
CA ILE A 119 37.74 8.03 2.79
C ILE A 119 37.35 6.99 1.73
N LEU A 120 36.35 7.29 0.88
CA LEU A 120 35.90 6.38 -0.16
C LEU A 120 36.94 6.18 -1.27
N MET A 121 37.61 7.26 -1.67
CA MET A 121 38.64 7.23 -2.73
C MET A 121 39.91 6.49 -2.31
N ASN A 122 40.14 6.27 -1.01
CA ASN A 122 41.26 5.48 -0.50
C ASN A 122 41.00 3.96 -0.50
N ARG A 123 39.82 3.50 -0.91
CA ARG A 123 39.50 2.06 -1.02
C ARG A 123 40.15 1.46 -2.27
N GLU A 124 40.42 0.15 -2.27
CA GLU A 124 40.99 -0.58 -3.41
C GLU A 124 40.10 -0.47 -4.67
N ASN A 125 38.78 -0.52 -4.49
CA ASN A 125 37.79 -0.26 -5.53
C ASN A 125 36.83 0.85 -5.07
N PRO A 126 37.11 2.14 -5.32
CA PRO A 126 36.26 3.23 -4.87
C PRO A 126 34.88 3.20 -5.53
N HIS A 127 33.84 2.96 -4.74
CA HIS A 127 32.45 3.01 -5.17
C HIS A 127 31.49 3.30 -4.01
N ILE A 128 30.25 3.66 -4.36
CA ILE A 128 29.09 3.73 -3.46
C ILE A 128 27.94 3.02 -4.15
N ASP A 129 27.32 2.08 -3.44
CA ASP A 129 26.08 1.44 -3.87
C ASP A 129 24.90 2.02 -3.10
N TYR A 130 24.01 2.67 -3.81
CA TYR A 130 22.70 3.01 -3.29
C TYR A 130 21.80 1.79 -3.37
N THR A 131 21.36 1.28 -2.22
CA THR A 131 20.53 0.07 -2.12
C THR A 131 19.30 0.34 -1.27
N ASN A 132 18.14 -0.09 -1.77
CA ASN A 132 16.87 -0.18 -1.02
C ASN A 132 16.47 1.07 -0.19
N GLN A 133 16.89 2.27 -0.63
CA GLN A 133 16.51 3.52 0.03
C GLN A 133 15.10 3.95 -0.39
N MET A 134 14.34 4.50 0.55
CA MET A 134 13.11 5.23 0.28
C MET A 134 13.27 6.67 0.72
N LEU A 135 12.69 7.58 -0.07
CA LEU A 135 12.69 9.01 0.21
C LEU A 135 11.25 9.46 0.38
N ILE A 136 11.04 10.39 1.30
CA ILE A 136 9.83 11.21 1.37
C ILE A 136 10.14 12.57 0.78
N ILE A 137 9.31 13.00 -0.16
CA ILE A 137 9.44 14.24 -0.89
C ILE A 137 8.38 15.19 -0.36
N ASN A 138 8.83 16.28 0.24
CA ASN A 138 7.98 17.33 0.77
C ASN A 138 7.50 18.25 -0.35
N PRO A 139 6.37 18.96 -0.17
CA PRO A 139 5.85 19.90 -1.17
C PRO A 139 6.80 21.05 -1.54
N ASP A 140 7.76 21.38 -0.66
CA ASP A 140 8.81 22.39 -0.89
C ASP A 140 10.02 21.85 -1.68
N GLY A 141 9.97 20.58 -2.10
CA GLY A 141 11.05 19.91 -2.84
C GLY A 141 12.12 19.28 -1.94
N ARG A 142 12.02 19.39 -0.61
CA ARG A 142 12.96 18.71 0.29
C ARG A 142 12.76 17.20 0.23
N ALA A 143 13.83 16.47 -0.04
CA ALA A 143 13.87 15.01 0.02
C ALA A 143 14.55 14.57 1.32
N ASP A 144 13.83 13.78 2.12
CA ASP A 144 14.33 13.21 3.36
C ASP A 144 14.29 11.68 3.29
N SER A 145 15.11 11.00 4.10
CA SER A 145 15.01 9.54 4.24
C SER A 145 13.66 9.18 4.86
N TRP A 146 12.97 8.23 4.24
CA TRP A 146 11.71 7.72 4.77
C TRP A 146 11.86 6.32 5.36
N VAL A 147 11.40 6.17 6.60
CA VAL A 147 11.25 4.88 7.27
C VAL A 147 9.77 4.75 7.65
N PRO A 148 9.07 3.70 7.21
CA PRO A 148 7.67 3.52 7.54
C PRO A 148 7.50 3.40 9.05
N SER A 149 6.62 4.21 9.62
CA SER A 149 6.18 4.01 11.00
C SER A 149 5.29 2.76 11.10
N VAL A 150 5.04 2.29 12.31
CA VAL A 150 4.07 1.20 12.54
C VAL A 150 2.67 1.61 12.03
N SER A 151 2.31 2.88 12.14
CA SER A 151 1.06 3.43 11.59
C SER A 151 1.02 3.36 10.06
N ASP A 152 2.16 3.56 9.38
CA ASP A 152 2.26 3.43 7.92
C ASP A 152 2.14 1.96 7.47
N VAL A 153 2.75 1.05 8.22
CA VAL A 153 2.69 -0.39 7.95
C VAL A 153 1.26 -0.94 8.07
N PHE A 154 0.48 -0.45 9.05
CA PHE A 154 -0.91 -0.85 9.23
C PHE A 154 -1.91 0.02 8.46
N ALA A 155 -1.44 1.00 7.70
CA ALA A 155 -2.31 1.83 6.88
C ALA A 155 -2.82 1.06 5.65
N GLU A 156 -4.07 1.34 5.31
CA GLU A 156 -4.79 0.73 4.18
C GLU A 156 -5.25 1.80 3.16
N ASP A 157 -4.76 3.03 3.32
CA ASP A 157 -5.16 4.21 2.55
C ASP A 157 -4.06 4.67 1.57
N TRP A 158 -3.20 3.75 1.10
CA TRP A 158 -2.15 4.08 0.14
C TRP A 158 -2.68 4.21 -1.29
N GLU A 159 -2.17 5.19 -2.02
CA GLU A 159 -2.54 5.50 -3.41
C GLU A 159 -1.33 5.94 -4.24
N VAL A 160 -1.42 5.81 -5.57
CA VAL A 160 -0.45 6.36 -6.51
C VAL A 160 -0.67 7.86 -6.67
N VAL A 161 0.42 8.62 -6.74
CA VAL A 161 0.39 10.06 -7.01
C VAL A 161 0.32 10.31 -8.51
N THR A 162 -0.62 11.15 -8.95
CA THR A 162 -0.92 11.43 -10.37
C THR A 162 -0.99 12.92 -10.71
N GLU A 163 -0.63 13.77 -9.75
CA GLU A 163 -0.65 15.24 -9.87
C GLU A 163 0.58 15.81 -10.58
#